data_AF-X1MNY4-F1
#
_entry.id   AF-X1MNY4-F1
#
_cell.length_a   1.000
_cell.length_b   1.000
_cell.length_c   1.000
_cell.angle_alpha   90.00
_cell.angle_beta   90.00
_cell.angle_gamma   90.00
#
_symmetry.space_group_name_H-M   'P 1'
#
loop_
_entity.id
_entity.type
_entity.pdbx_description
1 polymer ?
#
loop_
_entity_poly.entity_id
_entity_poly.type
_entity_poly.pdbx_seq_one_letter_code
_entity_poly.pdbx_strand_id
1 'polypeptide(L)'
;MIGGCKLFRNSGPPRWKFVDVTDQVGLEAEWSSGAWGDYNNDGYLDIFVPQFFIHSGKKDTLWRNSGPPDYVFTDVTDQSGDISDDWPTKNAVWFDYDLDGWLDLYVVNYELWTTINKNFPDRLLHNQKGKFVDVTEKMG
;
A
#
# COMPACT_ATOMS: atom_id res chain seq x y z
N MET A 1 -3.63 24.25 -4.10
CA MET A 1 -3.46 22.97 -4.80
C MET A 1 -4.45 22.00 -4.16
N ILE A 2 -5.41 21.45 -4.91
CA ILE A 2 -6.47 20.59 -4.37
C ILE A 2 -6.31 19.24 -5.06
N GLY A 3 -5.93 18.19 -4.33
CA GLY A 3 -5.77 16.86 -4.92
C GLY A 3 -4.96 15.93 -4.05
N GLY A 4 -5.40 15.62 -2.84
CA GLY A 4 -4.92 14.44 -2.12
C GLY A 4 -5.72 13.21 -2.50
N CYS A 5 -5.26 12.02 -2.09
CA CYS A 5 -6.09 10.81 -2.17
C CYS A 5 -7.32 10.99 -1.26
N LYS A 6 -8.48 10.46 -1.68
CA LYS A 6 -9.74 10.56 -0.94
C LYS A 6 -10.37 9.19 -0.76
N LEU A 7 -10.79 8.87 0.46
CA LEU A 7 -11.55 7.67 0.77
C LEU A 7 -13.03 8.00 0.88
N PHE A 8 -13.86 7.28 0.12
CA PHE A 8 -15.31 7.43 0.16
C PHE A 8 -15.96 6.15 0.71
N ARG A 9 -16.74 6.30 1.78
CA ARG A 9 -17.59 5.21 2.29
C ARG A 9 -18.93 5.23 1.56
N ASN A 10 -19.36 4.06 1.10
CA ASN A 10 -20.71 3.88 0.58
C ASN A 10 -21.72 3.77 1.75
N SER A 11 -22.72 4.63 1.80
CA SER A 11 -23.70 4.72 2.91
C SER A 11 -24.75 3.59 2.94
N GLY A 12 -24.80 2.73 1.92
CA GLY A 12 -25.73 1.59 1.92
C GLY A 12 -27.20 1.94 1.63
N PRO A 13 -28.09 0.95 1.65
CA PRO A 13 -29.53 1.15 1.47
C PRO A 13 -30.17 1.90 2.66
N PRO A 14 -31.33 2.56 2.47
CA PRO A 14 -32.09 2.67 1.23
C PRO A 14 -31.58 3.78 0.29
N ARG A 15 -30.55 4.53 0.68
CA ARG A 15 -30.01 5.65 -0.12
C ARG A 15 -28.49 5.55 -0.22
N TRP A 16 -28.04 5.02 -1.35
CA TRP A 16 -26.64 4.89 -1.71
C TRP A 16 -26.01 6.25 -2.00
N LYS A 17 -25.06 6.66 -1.17
CA LYS A 17 -24.24 7.85 -1.35
C LYS A 17 -22.79 7.51 -1.02
N PHE A 18 -21.87 8.16 -1.72
CA PHE A 18 -20.47 8.17 -1.35
C PHE A 18 -20.23 9.37 -0.43
N VAL A 19 -19.73 9.09 0.78
CA VAL A 19 -19.41 10.09 1.80
C VAL A 19 -17.90 10.13 1.93
N ASP A 20 -17.28 11.29 1.73
CA ASP A 20 -15.86 11.50 2.02
C ASP A 20 -15.63 11.28 3.52
N VAL A 21 -14.80 10.31 3.86
CA VAL A 21 -14.43 9.96 5.24
C VAL A 21 -12.93 10.10 5.48
N THR A 22 -12.19 10.69 4.55
CA THR A 22 -10.71 10.73 4.57
C THR A 22 -10.17 11.25 5.92
N ASP A 23 -10.65 12.42 6.35
CA ASP A 23 -10.21 13.04 7.61
C ASP A 23 -10.74 12.28 8.83
N GLN A 24 -11.90 11.62 8.72
CA GLN A 24 -12.50 10.84 9.80
C GLN A 24 -11.65 9.60 10.12
N VAL A 25 -11.10 8.96 9.09
CA VAL A 25 -10.35 7.70 9.25
C VAL A 25 -8.84 7.92 9.35
N GLY A 26 -8.36 9.16 9.22
CA GLY A 26 -6.95 9.49 9.39
C GLY A 26 -6.02 9.02 8.25
N LEU A 27 -6.56 8.73 7.06
CA LEU A 27 -5.74 8.29 5.92
C LEU A 27 -5.07 9.49 5.25
N GLU A 28 -3.74 9.58 5.38
CA GLU A 28 -2.94 10.65 4.77
C GLU A 28 -2.09 10.11 3.61
N ALA A 29 -2.71 9.96 2.44
CA ALA A 29 -2.02 9.51 1.22
C ALA A 29 -1.97 10.62 0.16
N GLU A 30 -0.84 10.72 -0.54
CA GLU A 30 -0.64 11.67 -1.65
C GLU A 30 -0.49 10.95 -2.99
N TRP A 31 -0.98 11.59 -4.05
CA TRP A 31 -0.81 11.28 -5.49
C TRP A 31 -0.34 9.86 -5.85
N SER A 32 -1.19 8.86 -5.59
CA SER A 32 -0.83 7.47 -5.78
C SER A 32 -2.04 6.58 -6.10
N SER A 33 -1.75 5.43 -6.70
CA SER A 33 -2.70 4.33 -6.88
C SER A 33 -2.64 3.40 -5.67
N GLY A 34 -3.65 3.33 -4.81
CA GLY A 34 -3.64 2.39 -3.69
C GLY A 34 -3.98 0.95 -4.10
N ALA A 35 -3.39 -0.03 -3.43
CA ALA A 35 -3.71 -1.45 -3.54
C ALA A 35 -4.33 -1.95 -2.22
N TRP A 36 -5.58 -2.40 -2.29
CA TRP A 36 -6.33 -2.92 -1.14
C TRP A 36 -6.03 -4.40 -0.89
N GLY A 37 -5.76 -4.78 0.35
CA GLY A 37 -5.52 -6.16 0.78
C GLY A 37 -5.59 -6.28 2.31
N ASP A 38 -5.99 -7.44 2.83
CA ASP A 38 -5.94 -7.75 4.26
C ASP A 38 -4.58 -8.40 4.55
N TYR A 39 -3.58 -7.59 4.91
CA TYR A 39 -2.20 -8.09 5.01
C TYR A 39 -1.94 -8.82 6.33
N ASN A 40 -2.78 -8.60 7.34
CA ASN A 40 -2.56 -9.13 8.69
C ASN A 40 -3.60 -10.19 9.08
N ASN A 41 -4.51 -10.55 8.17
CA ASN A 41 -5.60 -11.50 8.35
C ASN A 41 -6.54 -11.13 9.52
N ASP A 42 -6.75 -9.85 9.78
CA ASP A 42 -7.68 -9.38 10.81
C ASP A 42 -9.13 -9.25 10.31
N GLY A 43 -9.35 -9.46 9.01
CA GLY A 43 -10.65 -9.40 8.36
C GLY A 43 -11.01 -8.01 7.85
N TYR A 44 -10.11 -7.03 7.96
CA TYR A 44 -10.29 -5.67 7.45
C TYR A 44 -9.33 -5.38 6.32
N LEU A 45 -9.83 -4.71 5.27
CA LEU A 45 -8.99 -4.32 4.17
C LEU A 45 -8.09 -3.16 4.59
N ASP A 46 -6.79 -3.36 4.42
CA ASP A 46 -5.71 -2.39 4.55
C ASP A 46 -5.36 -1.82 3.17
N ILE A 47 -4.49 -0.80 3.13
CA ILE A 47 -4.08 -0.18 1.88
C ILE A 47 -2.57 0.03 1.82
N PHE A 48 -1.95 -0.54 0.78
CA PHE A 48 -0.61 -0.17 0.35
C PHE A 48 -0.68 0.99 -0.63
N VAL A 49 0.19 1.97 -0.45
CA VAL A 49 0.19 3.24 -1.17
C VAL A 49 1.59 3.42 -1.79
N PRO A 50 1.76 3.12 -3.09
CA PRO A 50 3.01 3.28 -3.81
C PRO A 50 3.30 4.75 -4.09
N GLN A 51 4.57 5.13 -4.05
CA GLN A 51 5.04 6.49 -4.23
C GLN A 51 5.97 6.60 -5.44
N PHE A 52 5.43 7.11 -6.54
CA PHE A 52 6.20 7.28 -7.76
C PHE A 52 7.21 8.45 -7.70
N PHE A 53 6.83 9.55 -7.05
CA PHE A 53 7.65 10.76 -7.04
C PHE A 53 8.67 10.75 -5.90
N ILE A 54 9.86 10.24 -6.17
CA ILE A 54 10.97 10.13 -5.19
C ILE A 54 11.54 11.49 -4.72
N HIS A 55 11.35 12.57 -5.49
CA HIS A 55 11.95 13.88 -5.19
C HIS A 55 11.24 14.62 -4.04
N SER A 56 10.10 14.13 -3.58
CA SER A 56 9.40 14.67 -2.40
C SER A 56 9.93 14.10 -1.08
N GLY A 57 10.88 13.14 -1.12
CA GLY A 57 11.35 12.42 0.06
C GLY A 57 10.31 11.45 0.65
N LYS A 58 9.21 11.22 -0.08
CA LYS A 58 8.17 10.25 0.30
C LYS A 58 8.52 8.88 -0.24
N LYS A 59 8.06 7.86 0.48
CA LYS A 59 8.25 6.45 0.18
C LYS A 59 6.90 5.75 0.09
N ASP A 60 6.93 4.50 -0.33
CA ASP A 60 5.76 3.63 -0.24
C ASP A 60 5.29 3.53 1.22
N THR A 61 3.97 3.47 1.43
CA THR A 61 3.41 3.35 2.78
C THR A 61 2.39 2.21 2.86
N LEU A 62 2.30 1.57 4.02
CA LEU A 62 1.27 0.59 4.35
C LEU A 62 0.42 1.13 5.49
N TRP A 63 -0.90 1.17 5.28
CA TRP A 63 -1.85 1.69 6.24
C TRP A 63 -2.79 0.60 6.72
N ARG A 64 -2.73 0.27 8.02
CA ARG A 64 -3.59 -0.73 8.64
C ARG A 64 -4.93 -0.11 9.05
N ASN A 65 -6.03 -0.75 8.67
CA ASN A 65 -7.39 -0.40 9.07
C ASN A 65 -7.76 -1.09 10.40
N SER A 66 -8.15 -0.32 11.42
CA SER A 66 -8.55 -0.87 12.72
C SER A 66 -9.88 -1.66 12.71
N GLY A 67 -10.65 -1.56 11.62
CA GLY A 67 -12.00 -2.11 11.56
C GLY A 67 -13.02 -1.32 12.39
N PRO A 68 -14.23 -1.85 12.61
CA PRO A 68 -15.26 -1.17 13.38
C PRO A 68 -14.84 -0.94 14.84
N PRO A 69 -15.36 0.13 15.47
CA PRO A 69 -16.43 1.00 14.95
C PRO A 69 -15.94 2.17 14.08
N ASP A 70 -14.64 2.48 14.08
CA ASP A 70 -14.09 3.75 13.60
C ASP A 70 -13.33 3.65 12.27
N TYR A 71 -12.82 2.47 11.92
CA TYR A 71 -12.09 2.17 10.69
C TYR A 71 -10.87 3.08 10.49
N VAL A 72 -10.16 3.38 11.58
CA VAL A 72 -9.00 4.27 11.59
C VAL A 72 -7.85 3.59 10.87
N PHE A 73 -7.25 4.31 9.92
CA PHE A 73 -6.02 3.92 9.25
C PHE A 73 -4.81 4.41 10.05
N THR A 74 -3.88 3.50 10.33
CA THR A 74 -2.60 3.81 10.98
C THR A 74 -1.48 3.48 10.00
N ASP A 75 -0.56 4.42 9.78
CA ASP A 75 0.69 4.15 9.07
C ASP A 75 1.51 3.13 9.86
N VAL A 76 1.67 1.94 9.27
CA VAL A 76 2.43 0.82 9.84
C VAL A 76 3.70 0.51 9.03
N THR A 77 4.11 1.41 8.15
CA THR A 77 5.20 1.21 7.18
C THR A 77 6.48 0.75 7.88
N ASP A 78 6.97 1.52 8.86
CA ASP A 78 8.19 1.21 9.59
C ASP A 78 8.10 -0.09 10.42
N GLN A 79 6.88 -0.48 10.79
CA GLN A 79 6.68 -1.72 11.53
C GLN A 79 6.49 -2.92 10.60
N SER A 80 6.37 -2.75 9.29
CA SER A 80 5.97 -3.84 8.40
C SER A 80 7.15 -4.51 7.69
N GLY A 81 8.39 -4.21 8.10
CA GLY A 81 9.59 -4.84 7.52
C GLY A 81 9.98 -4.16 6.21
N ASP A 82 10.28 -4.93 5.18
CA ASP A 82 10.82 -4.44 3.91
C ASP A 82 9.75 -3.81 2.99
N ILE A 83 8.59 -3.43 3.51
CA ILE A 83 7.43 -2.99 2.71
C ILE A 83 7.68 -1.74 1.86
N SER A 84 8.70 -0.96 2.20
CA SER A 84 8.96 0.36 1.61
C SER A 84 10.42 0.51 1.21
N ASP A 85 10.67 1.27 0.16
CA ASP A 85 11.99 1.62 -0.34
C ASP A 85 12.01 3.09 -0.85
N ASP A 86 13.16 3.50 -1.39
CA ASP A 86 13.36 4.84 -1.95
C ASP A 86 13.29 4.84 -3.50
N TRP A 87 12.53 3.90 -4.07
CA TRP A 87 12.40 3.72 -5.52
C TRP A 87 11.07 4.29 -6.02
N PRO A 88 11.02 4.65 -7.31
CA PRO A 88 9.80 5.12 -7.96
C PRO A 88 8.82 3.97 -8.19
N THR A 89 7.97 3.71 -7.21
CA THR A 89 6.96 2.65 -7.30
C THR A 89 5.75 3.11 -8.11
N LYS A 90 5.34 2.30 -9.08
CA LYS A 90 4.22 2.60 -9.97
C LYS A 90 2.92 1.91 -9.58
N ASN A 91 3.01 0.67 -9.09
CA ASN A 91 1.84 -0.11 -8.69
C ASN A 91 2.24 -1.30 -7.81
N ALA A 92 1.25 -1.95 -7.22
CA ALA A 92 1.44 -3.22 -6.52
C ALA A 92 0.18 -4.11 -6.62
N VAL A 93 0.36 -5.42 -6.40
CA VAL A 93 -0.73 -6.40 -6.37
C VAL A 93 -0.55 -7.36 -5.21
N TRP A 94 -1.66 -7.61 -4.51
CA TRP A 94 -1.75 -8.58 -3.42
C TRP A 94 -2.11 -9.97 -3.94
N PHE A 95 -1.41 -11.00 -3.50
CA PHE A 95 -1.73 -12.40 -3.76
C PHE A 95 -0.92 -13.30 -2.81
N ASP A 96 -1.36 -14.53 -2.60
CA ASP A 96 -0.67 -15.52 -1.77
C ASP A 96 0.24 -16.37 -2.69
N TYR A 97 1.54 -16.08 -2.73
CA TYR A 97 2.45 -16.71 -3.70
C TYR A 97 2.91 -18.10 -3.27
N ASP A 98 3.02 -18.35 -1.96
CA ASP A 98 3.49 -19.62 -1.39
C ASP A 98 2.38 -20.50 -0.82
N LEU A 99 1.13 -20.04 -0.89
CA LEU A 99 -0.08 -20.72 -0.42
C LEU A 99 -0.09 -20.92 1.10
N ASP A 100 0.52 -20.01 1.86
CA ASP A 100 0.55 -20.05 3.33
C ASP A 100 -0.66 -19.36 3.98
N GLY A 101 -1.52 -18.74 3.18
CA GLY A 101 -2.72 -18.04 3.61
C GLY A 101 -2.49 -16.59 4.05
N TRP A 102 -1.28 -16.04 3.87
CA TRP A 102 -0.98 -14.62 4.08
C TRP A 102 -0.77 -13.94 2.73
N LEU A 103 -1.41 -12.78 2.54
CA LEU A 103 -1.25 -12.05 1.28
C LEU A 103 0.16 -11.43 1.20
N ASP A 104 0.88 -11.81 0.17
CA ASP A 104 2.14 -11.22 -0.25
C ASP A 104 1.92 -10.03 -1.18
N LEU A 105 2.98 -9.28 -1.43
CA LEU A 105 2.92 -8.09 -2.29
C LEU A 105 3.95 -8.18 -3.40
N TYR A 106 3.51 -8.08 -4.65
CA TYR A 106 4.39 -7.80 -5.78
C TYR A 106 4.32 -6.32 -6.13
N VAL A 107 5.47 -5.65 -6.10
CA VAL A 107 5.64 -4.21 -6.28
C VAL A 107 6.32 -3.96 -7.61
N VAL A 108 5.72 -3.10 -8.43
CA VAL A 108 6.23 -2.72 -9.74
C VAL A 108 6.92 -1.38 -9.66
N ASN A 109 8.22 -1.38 -9.95
CA ASN A 109 9.05 -0.19 -9.97
C ASN A 109 9.22 0.34 -11.40
N TYR A 110 9.63 1.61 -11.52
CA TYR A 110 9.65 2.26 -12.83
C TYR A 110 10.94 3.06 -13.07
N GLU A 111 11.54 2.90 -14.24
CA GLU A 111 12.75 3.64 -14.56
C GLU A 111 12.47 5.14 -14.79
N LEU A 112 13.24 5.99 -14.11
CA LEU A 112 13.20 7.43 -14.34
C LEU A 112 14.23 7.83 -15.39
N TRP A 113 13.79 8.62 -16.37
CA TRP A 113 14.64 9.19 -17.42
C TRP A 113 15.77 10.07 -16.86
N THR A 114 15.60 10.61 -15.66
CA THR A 114 16.60 11.44 -14.98
C THR A 114 17.70 10.64 -14.29
N THR A 115 17.54 9.31 -14.16
CA THR A 115 18.51 8.40 -13.54
C THR A 115 18.96 7.33 -14.53
N ILE A 116 19.39 7.76 -15.71
CA ILE A 116 19.95 6.87 -16.74
C ILE A 116 21.09 6.06 -16.08
N ASN A 117 20.99 4.73 -16.11
CA ASN A 117 21.85 3.72 -15.47
C ASN A 117 21.53 3.32 -14.01
N LYS A 118 20.44 3.79 -13.41
CA LYS A 118 19.95 3.23 -12.14
C LYS A 118 18.86 2.18 -12.43
N ASN A 119 19.06 0.96 -11.94
CA ASN A 119 18.05 -0.10 -12.01
C ASN A 119 17.14 -0.03 -10.78
N PHE A 120 15.84 -0.16 -10.98
CA PHE A 120 14.84 -0.25 -9.93
C PHE A 120 14.04 -1.53 -10.17
N PRO A 121 14.54 -2.69 -9.71
CA PRO A 121 13.86 -3.95 -9.97
C PRO A 121 12.49 -3.96 -9.31
N ASP A 122 11.55 -4.65 -9.94
CA ASP A 122 10.31 -5.06 -9.28
C ASP A 122 10.65 -5.94 -8.07
N ARG A 123 9.76 -5.95 -7.08
CA ARG A 123 9.98 -6.64 -5.82
C ARG A 123 8.88 -7.64 -5.53
N LEU A 124 9.25 -8.82 -5.03
CA LEU A 124 8.33 -9.76 -4.39
C LEU A 124 8.58 -9.73 -2.88
N LEU A 125 7.55 -9.39 -2.12
CA LEU A 125 7.60 -9.25 -0.67
C LEU A 125 6.81 -10.38 -0.02
N HIS A 126 7.52 -11.28 0.65
CA HIS A 126 6.92 -12.39 1.39
C HIS A 126 6.39 -11.91 2.74
N ASN A 127 5.10 -12.10 2.98
CA ASN A 127 4.43 -11.74 4.20
C ASN A 127 4.51 -12.83 5.27
N GLN A 128 5.44 -12.65 6.20
CA GLN A 128 5.62 -13.54 7.34
C GLN A 128 4.74 -13.10 8.52
N LYS A 129 3.42 -13.28 8.37
CA LYS A 129 2.42 -13.00 9.41
C LYS A 129 2.36 -11.53 9.83
N GLY A 130 2.25 -10.64 8.85
CA GLY A 130 2.19 -9.19 9.02
C GLY A 130 3.55 -8.49 8.97
N LYS A 131 4.61 -9.18 8.53
CA LYS A 131 5.96 -8.64 8.37
C LYS A 131 6.51 -9.05 7.01
N PHE A 132 6.91 -8.08 6.21
CA PHE A 132 7.39 -8.33 4.86
C PHE A 132 8.90 -8.53 4.83
N VAL A 133 9.32 -9.52 4.05
CA VAL A 133 10.72 -9.79 3.70
C VAL A 133 10.85 -9.75 2.19
N ASP A 134 11.83 -9.01 1.69
CA ASP A 134 12.15 -9.02 0.27
C ASP A 134 12.75 -10.37 -0.15
N VAL A 135 12.10 -11.05 -1.10
CA VAL A 135 12.53 -12.35 -1.64
C VAL A 135 12.88 -12.29 -3.12
N THR A 136 13.01 -11.10 -3.69
CA THR A 136 13.22 -10.87 -5.13
C THR A 136 14.39 -11.68 -5.69
N GLU A 137 15.55 -11.66 -5.01
CA GLU A 137 16.75 -12.39 -5.47
C GLU A 137 16.64 -13.91 -5.34
N LYS A 138 15.77 -14.44 -4.46
CA LYS A 138 15.65 -15.89 -4.26
C LYS A 138 14.82 -16.57 -5.36
N MET A 139 14.07 -15.78 -6.11
CA MET A 139 13.18 -16.25 -7.16
C MET A 139 13.76 -16.07 -8.58
N GLY A 140 15.00 -15.55 -8.69
CA GLY A 140 15.70 -15.25 -9.95
C GLY A 140 16.99 -16.03 -10.17
#